data_AF-A0A534YU86-F1
#
_entry.id   AF-A0A534YU86-F1
#
_cell.length_a   1.000
_cell.length_b   1.000
_cell.length_c   1.000
_cell.angle_alpha   90.00
_cell.angle_beta   90.00
_cell.angle_gamma   90.00
#
_symmetry.space_group_name_H-M   'P 1'
#
loop_
_entity.id
_entity.type
_entity.pdbx_description
1 polymer ?
#
loop_
_entity_poly.entity_id
_entity_poly.type
_entity_poly.pdbx_seq_one_letter_code
_entity_poly.pdbx_strand_id
1 'polypeptide(L)'
;MITARADVVGSLLRPPELLRARADRAAGRITEVELRAVEDAAVDAAIRLQEEAGLEVVTDGEMRRLSFQSRMTEAVDGFGGNDLDAFLWGEWRGDPEVGDWSLERPKSLGVVGKLTRRRHLSVDEFTYLAAHTTRTPKITLPSPSLFANFWSPETSRGVYPTLEAFLADVVDILRAEVAELVRRGALYIQLDAPHYALLLDDRTRAFYETRGWSRARWLAEGIAMDNAVIGDHPGVTFGFHVCRGNQGSRWLTAG
;
A
#
# COMPACT_ATOMS: atom_id res chain seq x y z
N MET A 1 -0.93 18.23 -16.02
CA MET A 1 -2.16 17.70 -15.38
C MET A 1 -2.69 16.59 -16.27
N ILE A 2 -2.94 15.41 -15.72
CA ILE A 2 -3.39 14.24 -16.48
C ILE A 2 -4.82 14.47 -17.02
N THR A 3 -5.04 14.21 -18.31
CA THR A 3 -6.33 14.41 -19.01
C THR A 3 -7.08 13.11 -19.33
N ALA A 4 -6.58 11.97 -18.84
CA ALA A 4 -7.12 10.65 -19.12
C ALA A 4 -8.58 10.53 -18.63
N ARG A 5 -9.45 9.95 -19.47
CA ARG A 5 -10.86 9.68 -19.14
C ARG A 5 -11.10 8.26 -18.61
N ALA A 6 -10.14 7.37 -18.82
CA ALA A 6 -10.15 6.00 -18.33
C ALA A 6 -8.81 5.73 -17.62
N ASP A 7 -8.90 5.15 -16.43
CA ASP A 7 -7.76 4.83 -15.57
C ASP A 7 -8.15 3.58 -14.73
N VAL A 8 -7.16 2.79 -14.34
CA VAL A 8 -7.32 1.68 -13.38
C VAL A 8 -6.99 2.16 -11.98
N VAL A 9 -7.33 1.45 -10.91
CA VAL A 9 -6.95 1.90 -9.56
C VAL A 9 -5.45 1.73 -9.33
N GLY A 10 -4.90 0.55 -9.63
CA GLY A 10 -3.53 0.18 -9.26
C GLY A 10 -3.28 -1.30 -9.53
N SER A 11 -3.54 -2.12 -8.53
CA SER A 11 -3.41 -3.58 -8.63
C SER A 11 -4.22 -4.21 -9.78
N LEU A 12 -3.62 -5.20 -10.45
CA LEU A 12 -4.31 -6.10 -11.38
C LEU A 12 -4.28 -7.55 -10.85
N LEU A 13 -5.05 -8.44 -11.46
CA LEU A 13 -5.05 -9.85 -11.10
C LEU A 13 -3.68 -10.47 -11.39
N ARG A 14 -3.07 -11.05 -10.35
CA ARG A 14 -1.78 -11.74 -10.48
C ARG A 14 -1.97 -13.02 -11.30
N PRO A 15 -1.15 -13.26 -12.34
CA PRO A 15 -1.24 -14.47 -13.13
C PRO A 15 -0.87 -15.72 -12.30
N PRO A 16 -1.43 -16.91 -12.61
CA PRO A 16 -1.15 -18.15 -11.90
C PRO A 16 0.35 -18.48 -11.80
N GLU A 17 1.12 -18.16 -12.84
CA GLU A 17 2.56 -18.40 -12.93
C GLU A 17 3.32 -17.61 -11.86
N LEU A 18 2.95 -16.36 -11.62
CA LEU A 18 3.53 -15.52 -10.58
C LEU A 18 3.19 -16.06 -9.18
N LEU A 19 1.94 -16.48 -8.96
CA LEU A 19 1.52 -17.07 -7.68
C LEU A 19 2.31 -18.35 -7.38
N ARG A 20 2.48 -19.21 -8.39
CA ARG A 20 3.30 -20.42 -8.27
C ARG A 20 4.77 -20.10 -7.99
N ALA A 21 5.36 -19.14 -8.71
CA ALA A 21 6.75 -18.75 -8.50
C ALA A 21 6.99 -18.24 -7.07
N ARG A 22 6.05 -17.45 -6.51
CA ARG A 22 6.12 -17.01 -5.10
C ARG A 22 6.06 -18.19 -4.13
N ALA A 23 5.18 -19.17 -4.38
CA ALA A 23 5.12 -20.38 -3.56
C ALA A 23 6.39 -21.24 -3.68
N ASP A 24 6.96 -21.35 -4.87
CA ASP A 24 8.23 -22.04 -5.14
C ASP A 24 9.39 -21.33 -4.43
N ARG A 25 9.43 -19.99 -4.44
CA ARG A 25 10.43 -19.20 -3.72
C ARG A 25 10.35 -19.40 -2.22
N ALA A 26 9.13 -19.33 -1.66
CA ALA A 26 8.88 -19.55 -0.23
C ALA A 26 9.31 -20.97 0.22
N ALA A 27 9.19 -21.96 -0.67
CA ALA A 27 9.63 -23.32 -0.43
C ALA A 27 11.12 -23.58 -0.77
N GLY A 28 11.88 -22.56 -1.17
CA GLY A 28 13.29 -22.69 -1.54
C GLY A 28 13.55 -23.46 -2.84
N ARG A 29 12.54 -23.62 -3.71
CA ARG A 29 12.64 -24.33 -5.00
C ARG A 29 13.22 -23.47 -6.12
N ILE A 30 13.07 -22.16 -6.03
CA ILE A 30 13.68 -21.19 -6.95
C ILE A 30 14.44 -20.11 -6.17
N THR A 31 15.41 -19.51 -6.84
CA THR A 31 16.21 -18.39 -6.36
C THR A 31 15.43 -17.07 -6.44
N GLU A 32 15.97 -16.03 -5.79
CA GLU A 32 15.44 -14.67 -5.89
C GLU A 32 15.49 -14.13 -7.33
N VAL A 33 16.55 -14.48 -8.07
CA VAL A 33 16.74 -14.06 -9.46
C VAL A 33 15.69 -14.70 -10.37
N GLU A 34 15.38 -15.98 -10.16
CA GLU A 34 14.33 -16.67 -10.91
C GLU A 34 12.94 -16.11 -10.59
N LEU A 35 12.64 -15.81 -9.31
CA LEU A 35 11.39 -15.13 -8.95
C LEU A 35 11.30 -13.77 -9.66
N ARG A 36 12.39 -12.98 -9.62
CA ARG A 36 12.41 -11.66 -10.24
C ARG A 36 12.12 -11.70 -11.73
N ALA A 37 12.64 -12.69 -12.45
CA ALA A 37 12.34 -12.86 -13.87
C ALA A 37 10.84 -13.12 -14.13
N VAL A 38 10.18 -13.88 -13.27
CA VAL A 38 8.72 -14.12 -13.37
C VAL A 38 7.93 -12.86 -13.02
N GLU A 39 8.37 -12.09 -12.01
CA GLU A 39 7.76 -10.81 -11.66
C GLU A 39 7.87 -9.79 -12.80
N ASP A 40 9.04 -9.67 -13.41
CA ASP A 40 9.30 -8.80 -14.55
C ASP A 40 8.36 -9.15 -15.73
N ALA A 41 8.27 -10.44 -16.07
CA ALA A 41 7.35 -10.90 -17.12
C ALA A 41 5.87 -10.62 -16.80
N ALA A 42 5.48 -10.70 -15.52
CA ALA A 42 4.12 -10.36 -15.09
C ALA A 42 3.84 -8.86 -15.18
N VAL A 43 4.81 -8.01 -14.86
CA VAL A 43 4.72 -6.55 -15.05
C VAL A 43 4.60 -6.22 -16.54
N ASP A 44 5.44 -6.82 -17.40
CA ASP A 44 5.36 -6.59 -18.85
C ASP A 44 4.01 -6.99 -19.43
N ALA A 45 3.43 -8.10 -18.96
CA ALA A 45 2.08 -8.52 -19.35
C ALA A 45 1.00 -7.53 -18.85
N ALA A 46 1.12 -7.02 -17.62
CA ALA A 46 0.22 -6.01 -17.06
C ALA A 46 0.25 -4.70 -17.86
N ILE A 47 1.45 -4.22 -18.21
CA ILE A 47 1.63 -3.01 -19.03
C ILE A 47 0.98 -3.20 -20.39
N ARG A 48 1.35 -4.29 -21.09
CA ARG A 48 0.81 -4.59 -22.43
C ARG A 48 -0.71 -4.69 -22.44
N LEU A 49 -1.31 -5.36 -21.44
CA LEU A 49 -2.76 -5.48 -21.31
C LEU A 49 -3.44 -4.10 -21.26
N GLN A 50 -2.92 -3.19 -20.45
CA GLN A 50 -3.48 -1.84 -20.31
C GLN A 50 -3.29 -1.01 -21.59
N GLU A 51 -2.12 -1.13 -22.24
CA GLU A 51 -1.83 -0.43 -23.50
C GLU A 51 -2.71 -0.92 -24.67
N GLU A 52 -2.90 -2.23 -24.79
CA GLU A 52 -3.78 -2.86 -25.79
C GLU A 52 -5.25 -2.50 -25.55
N ALA A 53 -5.66 -2.32 -24.30
CA ALA A 53 -6.97 -1.80 -23.92
C ALA A 53 -7.14 -0.29 -24.23
N GLY A 54 -6.08 0.40 -24.67
CA GLY A 54 -6.11 1.80 -25.05
C GLY A 54 -6.00 2.79 -23.88
N LEU A 55 -5.53 2.35 -22.71
CA LEU A 55 -5.36 3.23 -21.55
C LEU A 55 -4.18 4.19 -21.74
N GLU A 56 -4.40 5.46 -21.37
CA GLU A 56 -3.37 6.50 -21.39
C GLU A 56 -2.53 6.54 -20.11
N VAL A 57 -3.08 6.01 -19.02
CA VAL A 57 -2.43 5.83 -17.73
C VAL A 57 -2.25 4.34 -17.50
N VAL A 58 -1.03 3.93 -17.17
CA VAL A 58 -0.68 2.53 -16.94
C VAL A 58 -0.01 2.36 -15.58
N THR A 59 -0.22 1.21 -14.97
CA THR A 59 0.41 0.79 -13.72
C THR A 59 1.23 -0.47 -13.96
N ASP A 60 2.09 -0.85 -13.01
CA ASP A 60 2.78 -2.15 -13.03
C ASP A 60 1.88 -3.30 -12.53
N GLY A 61 0.60 -3.01 -12.25
CA GLY A 61 -0.36 -3.94 -11.69
C GLY A 61 -0.05 -4.41 -10.27
N GLU A 62 0.91 -3.78 -9.58
CA GLU A 62 1.42 -4.17 -8.26
C GLU A 62 1.92 -5.62 -8.21
N MET A 63 2.44 -6.12 -9.34
CA MET A 63 2.83 -7.52 -9.53
C MET A 63 3.97 -7.96 -8.60
N ARG A 64 4.79 -7.02 -8.12
CA ARG A 64 5.89 -7.29 -7.19
C ARG A 64 5.48 -7.17 -5.72
N ARG A 65 4.29 -6.66 -5.45
CA ARG A 65 3.83 -6.43 -4.08
C ARG A 65 3.19 -7.67 -3.50
N LEU A 66 3.45 -7.90 -2.23
CA LEU A 66 2.74 -8.91 -1.45
C LEU A 66 1.30 -8.43 -1.20
N SER A 67 1.19 -7.20 -0.74
CA SER A 67 -0.03 -6.42 -0.57
C SER A 67 0.30 -4.94 -0.83
N PHE A 68 -0.68 -4.08 -1.10
CA PHE A 68 -0.42 -2.71 -1.55
C PHE A 68 0.44 -1.89 -0.57
N GLN A 69 0.35 -2.17 0.74
CA GLN A 69 1.18 -1.50 1.75
C GLN A 69 2.51 -2.22 2.10
N SER A 70 2.80 -3.39 1.52
CA SER A 70 3.93 -4.24 1.94
C SER A 70 5.30 -3.60 1.69
N ARG A 71 5.38 -2.69 0.71
CA ARG A 71 6.64 -1.99 0.36
C ARG A 71 7.25 -1.23 1.54
N MET A 72 6.42 -0.70 2.45
CA MET A 72 6.92 -0.04 3.65
C MET A 72 7.77 -1.00 4.50
N THR A 73 7.24 -2.15 4.89
CA THR A 73 7.96 -3.10 5.74
C THR A 73 9.09 -3.82 5.01
N GLU A 74 9.01 -3.94 3.68
CA GLU A 74 10.09 -4.49 2.85
C GLU A 74 11.27 -3.53 2.70
N ALA A 75 11.03 -2.21 2.80
CA ALA A 75 12.03 -1.17 2.57
C ALA A 75 12.53 -0.48 3.84
N VAL A 76 11.82 -0.64 4.97
CA VAL A 76 12.07 0.08 6.22
C VAL A 76 12.17 -0.92 7.37
N ASP A 77 13.25 -0.82 8.13
CA ASP A 77 13.46 -1.60 9.35
C ASP A 77 12.72 -0.96 10.54
N GLY A 78 12.48 -1.72 11.60
CA GLY A 78 11.81 -1.27 12.83
C GLY A 78 10.42 -1.84 13.03
N PHE A 79 9.85 -2.49 12.02
CA PHE A 79 8.65 -3.30 12.17
C PHE A 79 8.97 -4.69 12.73
N GLY A 80 8.06 -5.24 13.54
CA GLY A 80 8.14 -6.58 14.11
C GLY A 80 7.86 -7.67 13.06
N GLY A 81 7.65 -8.91 13.52
CA GLY A 81 7.33 -10.02 12.64
C GLY A 81 6.00 -9.80 11.92
N ASN A 82 6.07 -9.58 10.61
CA ASN A 82 4.93 -9.37 9.72
C ASN A 82 4.91 -10.51 8.71
N ASP A 83 3.84 -11.30 8.68
CA ASP A 83 3.55 -12.20 7.57
C ASP A 83 2.64 -11.50 6.54
N LEU A 84 2.36 -12.22 5.45
CA LEU A 84 1.50 -11.83 4.34
C LEU A 84 0.16 -11.22 4.77
N ASP A 85 -0.39 -11.75 5.87
CA ASP A 85 -1.77 -11.55 6.31
C ASP A 85 -1.88 -10.41 7.33
N ALA A 86 -0.76 -9.98 7.91
CA ALA A 86 -0.74 -9.13 9.08
C ALA A 86 -1.36 -7.72 8.90
N PHE A 87 -1.51 -7.25 7.66
CA PHE A 87 -1.83 -5.85 7.40
C PHE A 87 -3.33 -5.51 7.42
N LEU A 88 -4.20 -6.43 7.03
CA LEU A 88 -5.65 -6.23 7.06
C LEU A 88 -6.32 -7.46 7.66
N TRP A 89 -6.56 -7.35 8.97
CA TRP A 89 -7.21 -8.34 9.81
C TRP A 89 -8.65 -7.90 10.12
N GLY A 90 -9.50 -8.84 10.48
CA GLY A 90 -10.91 -8.59 10.79
C GLY A 90 -11.84 -9.60 10.13
N GLU A 91 -13.12 -9.27 10.12
CA GLU A 91 -14.16 -10.04 9.44
C GLU A 91 -14.43 -9.46 8.05
N TRP A 92 -14.18 -10.28 7.05
CA TRP A 92 -14.37 -9.97 5.65
C TRP A 92 -15.64 -10.61 5.14
N ARG A 93 -16.45 -9.81 4.45
CA ARG A 93 -17.73 -10.25 3.90
C ARG A 93 -17.60 -10.45 2.40
N GLY A 94 -18.14 -11.55 1.90
CA GLY A 94 -18.16 -11.88 0.49
C GLY A 94 -19.58 -12.18 0.03
N ASP A 95 -19.81 -12.08 -1.28
CA ASP A 95 -21.04 -12.58 -1.88
C ASP A 95 -21.14 -14.11 -1.73
N PRO A 96 -22.33 -14.72 -1.93
CA PRO A 96 -22.54 -16.15 -1.66
C PRO A 96 -21.55 -17.11 -2.34
N GLU A 97 -20.98 -16.73 -3.48
CA GLU A 97 -19.96 -17.52 -4.20
C GLU A 97 -18.57 -17.46 -3.54
N VAL A 98 -18.22 -16.32 -2.95
CA VAL A 98 -16.91 -16.06 -2.33
C VAL A 98 -16.91 -16.47 -0.87
N GLY A 99 -18.03 -16.26 -0.17
CA GLY A 99 -18.21 -16.52 1.25
C GLY A 99 -17.40 -15.59 2.16
N ASP A 100 -17.74 -15.61 3.44
CA ASP A 100 -17.06 -14.81 4.46
C ASP A 100 -15.68 -15.39 4.82
N TRP A 101 -14.79 -14.53 5.31
CA TRP A 101 -13.47 -14.92 5.80
C TRP A 101 -13.09 -14.08 7.01
N SER A 102 -12.27 -14.60 7.89
CA SER A 102 -11.80 -13.85 9.06
C SER A 102 -10.33 -14.10 9.32
N LEU A 103 -9.64 -13.05 9.73
CA LEU A 103 -8.26 -13.11 10.16
C LEU A 103 -8.10 -12.36 11.48
N GLU A 104 -7.50 -13.01 12.47
CA GLU A 104 -7.16 -12.34 13.71
C GLU A 104 -5.93 -11.43 13.55
N ARG A 105 -5.93 -10.31 14.27
CA ARG A 105 -4.78 -9.42 14.32
C ARG A 105 -3.56 -10.16 14.87
N PRO A 106 -2.44 -10.25 14.14
CA PRO A 106 -1.26 -10.91 14.68
C PRO A 106 -0.71 -10.19 15.91
N LYS A 107 -0.38 -10.96 16.96
CA LYS A 107 0.16 -10.40 18.22
C LYS A 107 1.54 -9.79 18.06
N SER A 108 2.30 -10.23 17.05
CA SER A 108 3.61 -9.70 16.69
C SER A 108 3.56 -8.44 15.82
N LEU A 109 2.37 -8.07 15.31
CA LEU A 109 2.20 -6.89 14.48
C LEU A 109 2.46 -5.64 15.33
N GLY A 110 3.55 -4.94 15.02
CA GLY A 110 3.93 -3.75 15.75
C GLY A 110 5.19 -3.09 15.20
N VAL A 111 5.36 -1.81 15.45
CA VAL A 111 6.66 -1.13 15.38
C VAL A 111 7.38 -1.42 16.69
N VAL A 112 8.54 -2.07 16.58
CA VAL A 112 9.36 -2.59 17.69
C VAL A 112 10.78 -2.01 17.69
N GLY A 113 11.10 -1.17 16.70
CA GLY A 113 12.35 -0.42 16.58
C GLY A 113 12.14 0.89 15.83
N LYS A 114 13.10 1.82 15.97
CA LYS A 114 13.03 3.12 15.26
C LYS A 114 13.05 2.87 13.76
N LEU A 115 12.21 3.61 13.02
CA LEU A 115 12.08 3.38 11.58
C LEU A 115 13.37 3.79 10.88
N THR A 116 13.97 2.86 10.14
CA THR A 116 15.20 3.11 9.38
C THR A 116 14.99 2.67 7.95
N ARG A 117 14.90 3.63 7.03
CA ARG A 117 14.69 3.36 5.62
C ARG A 117 15.97 2.80 4.98
N ARG A 118 15.92 1.57 4.49
CA ARG A 118 17.02 0.91 3.76
C ARG A 118 17.07 1.32 2.29
N ARG A 119 15.89 1.56 1.70
CA ARG A 119 15.71 1.95 0.31
C ARG A 119 14.40 2.71 0.13
N HIS A 120 14.21 3.29 -1.05
CA HIS A 120 12.89 3.79 -1.45
C HIS A 120 11.88 2.63 -1.57
N LEU A 121 10.62 2.94 -1.33
CA LEU A 121 9.54 1.95 -1.28
C LEU A 121 9.25 1.43 -2.70
N SER A 122 8.90 2.32 -3.61
CA SER A 122 8.32 2.03 -4.92
C SER A 122 9.06 2.70 -6.09
N VAL A 123 10.19 3.37 -5.83
CA VAL A 123 11.02 3.96 -6.89
C VAL A 123 11.55 2.93 -7.89
N ASP A 124 11.83 1.70 -7.47
CA ASP A 124 12.23 0.61 -8.38
C ASP A 124 11.06 0.12 -9.25
N GLU A 125 9.85 0.06 -8.69
CA GLU A 125 8.61 -0.23 -9.42
C GLU A 125 8.35 0.85 -10.48
N PHE A 126 8.39 2.13 -10.07
CA PHE A 126 8.23 3.26 -10.98
C PHE A 126 9.31 3.31 -12.07
N THR A 127 10.59 3.13 -11.70
CA THR A 127 11.69 3.18 -12.67
C THR A 127 11.55 2.09 -13.72
N TYR A 128 11.12 0.88 -13.31
CA TYR A 128 10.87 -0.20 -14.26
C TYR A 128 9.68 0.13 -15.16
N LEU A 129 8.53 0.52 -14.59
CA LEU A 129 7.33 0.86 -15.35
C LEU A 129 7.60 1.97 -16.37
N ALA A 130 8.24 3.06 -15.95
CA ALA A 130 8.56 4.20 -16.82
C ALA A 130 9.52 3.84 -17.97
N ALA A 131 10.35 2.81 -17.81
CA ALA A 131 11.24 2.33 -18.86
C ALA A 131 10.54 1.41 -19.88
N HIS A 132 9.37 0.85 -19.55
CA HIS A 132 8.68 -0.16 -20.34
C HIS A 132 7.36 0.32 -20.96
N THR A 133 7.04 1.61 -20.84
CA THR A 133 5.85 2.20 -21.46
C THR A 133 6.11 3.60 -22.00
N THR A 134 5.35 3.99 -23.02
CA THR A 134 5.28 5.38 -23.52
C THR A 134 4.03 6.11 -23.02
N ARG A 135 3.16 5.42 -22.28
CA ARG A 135 1.97 5.97 -21.61
C ARG A 135 2.38 6.66 -20.30
N THR A 136 1.44 7.31 -19.63
CA THR A 136 1.69 7.93 -18.32
C THR A 136 1.83 6.85 -17.25
N PRO A 137 3.00 6.67 -16.62
CA PRO A 137 3.15 5.75 -15.51
C PRO A 137 2.46 6.30 -14.27
N LYS A 138 1.60 5.48 -13.64
CA LYS A 138 1.03 5.76 -12.32
C LYS A 138 1.59 4.82 -11.27
N ILE A 139 1.99 5.37 -10.13
CA ILE A 139 2.44 4.61 -8.96
C ILE A 139 1.50 4.83 -7.77
N THR A 140 1.17 3.77 -7.05
CA THR A 140 0.34 3.83 -5.84
C THR A 140 1.21 3.79 -4.59
N LEU A 141 0.87 4.62 -3.60
CA LEU A 141 1.49 4.65 -2.27
C LEU A 141 0.39 4.56 -1.21
N PRO A 142 0.63 3.87 -0.08
CA PRO A 142 -0.32 3.84 1.02
C PRO A 142 -0.39 5.19 1.73
N SER A 143 -1.61 5.61 2.11
CA SER A 143 -1.83 6.75 3.00
C SER A 143 -1.13 6.54 4.36
N PRO A 144 -0.53 7.59 4.97
CA PRO A 144 0.29 7.46 6.19
C PRO A 144 -0.48 6.92 7.39
N SER A 145 -1.71 7.37 7.59
CA SER A 145 -2.59 6.95 8.71
C SER A 145 -2.90 5.45 8.70
N LEU A 146 -2.81 4.78 7.56
CA LEU A 146 -2.96 3.31 7.49
C LEU A 146 -1.94 2.60 8.39
N PHE A 147 -0.74 3.17 8.52
CA PHE A 147 0.33 2.57 9.31
C PHE A 147 0.08 2.65 10.81
N ALA A 148 -0.92 3.39 11.28
CA ALA A 148 -1.34 3.34 12.68
C ALA A 148 -1.65 1.91 13.16
N ASN A 149 -2.00 1.01 12.24
CA ASN A 149 -2.15 -0.41 12.52
C ASN A 149 -0.87 -1.08 13.06
N PHE A 150 0.30 -0.51 12.84
CA PHE A 150 1.58 -0.98 13.38
C PHE A 150 1.90 -0.39 14.75
N TRP A 151 1.15 0.55 15.27
CA TRP A 151 1.42 1.07 16.60
C TRP A 151 0.46 0.46 17.62
N SER A 152 1.00 -0.01 18.74
CA SER A 152 0.18 -0.39 19.90
C SER A 152 0.78 0.17 21.20
N PRO A 153 -0.07 0.58 22.15
CA PRO A 153 0.39 0.98 23.48
C PRO A 153 1.27 -0.07 24.17
N GLU A 154 1.01 -1.35 23.92
CA GLU A 154 1.64 -2.47 24.62
C GLU A 154 3.04 -2.76 24.08
N THR A 155 3.23 -2.73 22.76
CA THR A 155 4.49 -3.16 22.11
C THR A 155 5.34 -2.02 21.60
N SER A 156 4.74 -0.85 21.30
CA SER A 156 5.44 0.23 20.59
C SER A 156 5.91 1.37 21.50
N ARG A 157 5.32 1.54 22.69
CA ARG A 157 5.65 2.65 23.61
C ARG A 157 7.12 2.76 23.99
N GLY A 158 7.83 1.62 24.06
CA GLY A 158 9.26 1.61 24.37
C GLY A 158 10.15 2.27 23.32
N VAL A 159 9.64 2.42 22.09
CA VAL A 159 10.36 3.01 20.95
C VAL A 159 9.72 4.32 20.51
N TYR A 160 8.39 4.33 20.39
CA TYR A 160 7.58 5.48 20.05
C TYR A 160 6.58 5.73 21.17
N PRO A 161 6.86 6.71 22.07
CA PRO A 161 6.02 6.98 23.23
C PRO A 161 4.56 7.27 22.88
N THR A 162 4.32 7.83 21.68
CA THR A 162 3.00 8.18 21.18
C THR A 162 2.81 7.71 19.73
N LEU A 163 1.55 7.55 19.32
CA LEU A 163 1.17 7.26 17.94
C LEU A 163 1.64 8.38 17.00
N GLU A 164 1.53 9.64 17.44
CA GLU A 164 1.97 10.83 16.72
C GLU A 164 3.46 10.74 16.36
N ALA A 165 4.31 10.35 17.31
CA ALA A 165 5.75 10.25 17.10
C ALA A 165 6.10 9.17 16.07
N PHE A 166 5.33 8.08 16.02
CA PHE A 166 5.50 7.04 15.02
C PHE A 166 5.01 7.48 13.63
N LEU A 167 3.81 8.08 13.56
CA LEU A 167 3.24 8.53 12.30
C LEU A 167 4.03 9.69 11.68
N ALA A 168 4.69 10.54 12.48
CA ALA A 168 5.60 11.56 11.98
C ALA A 168 6.75 10.96 11.15
N ASP A 169 7.41 9.91 11.65
CA ASP A 169 8.45 9.19 10.91
C ASP A 169 7.92 8.53 9.62
N VAL A 170 6.70 7.97 9.68
CA VAL A 170 6.03 7.40 8.49
C VAL A 170 5.78 8.48 7.43
N VAL A 171 5.30 9.65 7.83
CA VAL A 171 5.08 10.80 6.95
C VAL A 171 6.39 11.26 6.33
N ASP A 172 7.47 11.36 7.11
CA ASP A 172 8.78 11.77 6.60
C ASP A 172 9.33 10.78 5.57
N ILE A 173 9.14 9.48 5.78
CA ILE A 173 9.50 8.43 4.82
C ILE A 173 8.71 8.58 3.52
N LEU A 174 7.39 8.75 3.60
CA LEU A 174 6.53 8.89 2.42
C LEU A 174 6.74 10.21 1.69
N ARG A 175 7.04 11.31 2.39
CA ARG A 175 7.46 12.58 1.79
C ARG A 175 8.75 12.43 1.00
N ALA A 176 9.74 11.74 1.56
CA ALA A 176 10.99 11.45 0.87
C ALA A 176 10.77 10.51 -0.34
N GLU A 177 9.81 9.59 -0.25
CA GLU A 177 9.42 8.72 -1.36
C GLU A 177 8.81 9.52 -2.52
N VAL A 178 7.83 10.36 -2.23
CA VAL A 178 7.20 11.24 -3.23
C VAL A 178 8.24 12.14 -3.87
N ALA A 179 9.10 12.79 -3.08
CA ALA A 179 10.14 13.67 -3.60
C ALA A 179 11.09 12.94 -4.57
N GLU A 180 11.49 11.70 -4.26
CA GLU A 180 12.33 10.89 -5.16
C GLU A 180 11.58 10.44 -6.40
N LEU A 181 10.32 10.01 -6.30
CA LEU A 181 9.48 9.66 -7.45
C LEU A 181 9.33 10.84 -8.41
N VAL A 182 9.03 12.03 -7.88
CA VAL A 182 8.93 13.26 -8.67
C VAL A 182 10.27 13.60 -9.32
N ARG A 183 11.39 13.48 -8.57
CA ARG A 183 12.74 13.68 -9.12
C ARG A 183 13.07 12.71 -10.27
N ARG A 184 12.49 11.50 -10.25
CA ARG A 184 12.63 10.48 -11.30
C ARG A 184 11.66 10.69 -12.48
N GLY A 185 10.80 11.70 -12.41
CA GLY A 185 9.86 12.04 -13.47
C GLY A 185 8.45 11.47 -13.28
N ALA A 186 8.08 11.02 -12.08
CA ALA A 186 6.71 10.62 -11.81
C ALA A 186 5.78 11.84 -11.92
N LEU A 187 4.79 11.75 -12.80
CA LEU A 187 3.78 12.78 -13.02
C LEU A 187 2.41 12.41 -12.44
N TYR A 188 2.21 11.14 -12.07
CA TYR A 188 0.98 10.65 -11.47
C TYR A 188 1.27 9.71 -10.30
N ILE A 189 0.98 10.17 -9.09
CA ILE A 189 1.12 9.41 -7.84
C ILE A 189 -0.26 9.28 -7.19
N GLN A 190 -0.65 8.10 -6.74
CA GLN A 190 -1.93 7.89 -6.07
C GLN A 190 -1.70 7.53 -4.60
N LEU A 191 -2.48 8.12 -3.69
CA LEU A 191 -2.55 7.69 -2.30
C LEU A 191 -3.75 6.75 -2.08
N ASP A 192 -3.47 5.55 -1.61
CA ASP A 192 -4.48 4.55 -1.27
C ASP A 192 -4.83 4.67 0.22
N ALA A 193 -6.06 5.10 0.49
CA ALA A 193 -6.52 5.54 1.80
C ALA A 193 -7.78 4.79 2.28
N PRO A 194 -7.76 3.44 2.37
CA PRO A 194 -8.92 2.66 2.83
C PRO A 194 -9.31 2.98 4.27
N HIS A 195 -8.36 3.43 5.09
CA HIS A 195 -8.59 3.73 6.51
C HIS A 195 -9.71 4.76 6.75
N TYR A 196 -9.99 5.68 5.81
CA TYR A 196 -11.11 6.61 5.94
C TYR A 196 -12.47 5.90 5.96
N ALA A 197 -12.64 4.87 5.12
CA ALA A 197 -13.86 4.06 5.13
C ALA A 197 -13.96 3.23 6.42
N LEU A 198 -12.82 2.80 6.98
CA LEU A 198 -12.75 2.10 8.26
C LEU A 198 -13.17 2.96 9.47
N LEU A 199 -13.30 4.27 9.31
CA LEU A 199 -13.85 5.14 10.36
C LEU A 199 -15.38 5.22 10.34
N LEU A 200 -16.03 4.68 9.30
CA LEU A 200 -17.48 4.71 9.13
C LEU A 200 -18.16 3.53 9.83
N ASP A 201 -17.54 2.36 9.81
CA ASP A 201 -18.03 1.16 10.50
C ASP A 201 -17.71 1.20 12.01
N ASP A 202 -18.68 0.85 12.86
CA ASP A 202 -18.56 1.03 14.31
C ASP A 202 -17.47 0.16 14.93
N ARG A 203 -17.27 -1.06 14.43
CA ARG A 203 -16.27 -2.01 14.97
C ARG A 203 -14.86 -1.54 14.65
N THR A 204 -14.62 -1.22 13.38
CA THR A 204 -13.31 -0.75 12.94
C THR A 204 -13.00 0.62 13.54
N ARG A 205 -13.98 1.54 13.63
CA ARG A 205 -13.84 2.80 14.36
C ARG A 205 -13.44 2.58 15.82
N ALA A 206 -14.13 1.70 16.55
CA ALA A 206 -13.81 1.42 17.94
C ALA A 206 -12.35 0.98 18.12
N PHE A 207 -11.85 0.14 17.20
CA PHE A 207 -10.44 -0.24 17.19
C PHE A 207 -9.51 0.99 17.04
N TYR A 208 -9.74 1.85 16.05
CA TYR A 208 -8.92 3.05 15.85
C TYR A 208 -9.00 4.02 17.05
N GLU A 209 -10.15 4.12 17.71
CA GLU A 209 -10.30 4.94 18.92
C GLU A 209 -9.51 4.39 20.11
N THR A 210 -9.27 3.07 20.19
CA THR A 210 -8.36 2.50 21.21
C THR A 210 -6.91 2.98 21.09
N ARG A 211 -6.54 3.64 19.99
CA ARG A 211 -5.18 4.18 19.78
C ARG A 211 -5.03 5.61 20.30
N GLY A 212 -6.11 6.15 20.88
CA GLY A 212 -6.09 7.41 21.64
C GLY A 212 -6.62 8.62 20.89
N TRP A 213 -7.10 8.47 19.65
CA TRP A 213 -7.70 9.55 18.87
C TRP A 213 -9.20 9.32 18.68
N SER A 214 -10.00 10.38 18.80
CA SER A 214 -11.40 10.35 18.41
C SER A 214 -11.54 10.22 16.89
N ARG A 215 -12.70 9.76 16.39
CA ARG A 215 -13.00 9.78 14.95
C ARG A 215 -12.72 11.12 14.27
N ALA A 216 -13.13 12.22 14.89
CA ALA A 216 -12.92 13.56 14.33
C ALA A 216 -11.43 13.90 14.22
N ARG A 217 -10.63 13.51 15.22
CA ARG A 217 -9.19 13.68 15.18
C ARG A 217 -8.54 12.77 14.13
N TRP A 218 -8.94 11.50 14.01
CA TRP A 218 -8.49 10.60 12.95
C TRP A 218 -8.66 11.19 11.56
N LEU A 219 -9.83 11.79 11.29
CA LEU A 219 -10.10 12.45 10.01
C LEU A 219 -9.19 13.68 9.80
N ALA A 220 -9.07 14.55 10.82
CA ALA A 220 -8.27 15.76 10.71
C ALA A 220 -6.77 15.48 10.56
N GLU A 221 -6.22 14.59 11.38
CA GLU A 221 -4.81 14.19 11.34
C GLU A 221 -4.51 13.40 10.07
N GLY A 222 -5.41 12.51 9.64
CA GLY A 222 -5.31 11.79 8.36
C GLY A 222 -5.13 12.76 7.19
N ILE A 223 -6.05 13.73 7.07
CA ILE A 223 -6.00 14.75 6.01
C ILE A 223 -4.71 15.57 6.10
N ALA A 224 -4.30 15.95 7.30
CA ALA A 224 -3.06 16.71 7.50
C ALA A 224 -1.83 15.91 7.05
N MET A 225 -1.74 14.62 7.38
CA MET A 225 -0.65 13.73 6.97
C MET A 225 -0.64 13.48 5.46
N ASP A 226 -1.80 13.22 4.85
CA ASP A 226 -1.92 13.04 3.40
C ASP A 226 -1.48 14.32 2.66
N ASN A 227 -1.94 15.50 3.10
CA ASN A 227 -1.49 16.78 2.56
C ASN A 227 0.01 17.01 2.75
N ALA A 228 0.58 16.59 3.89
CA ALA A 228 2.01 16.66 4.12
C ALA A 228 2.77 15.75 3.14
N VAL A 229 2.29 14.55 2.83
CA VAL A 229 2.92 13.67 1.83
C VAL A 229 2.78 14.21 0.41
N ILE A 230 1.62 14.76 0.05
CA ILE A 230 1.37 15.39 -1.25
C ILE A 230 2.26 16.61 -1.45
N GLY A 231 2.43 17.45 -0.43
CA GLY A 231 3.31 18.61 -0.48
C GLY A 231 2.99 19.60 -1.61
N ASP A 232 4.01 20.31 -2.07
CA ASP A 232 3.94 21.23 -3.22
C ASP A 232 4.80 20.67 -4.36
N HIS A 233 4.15 19.98 -5.30
CA HIS A 233 4.77 19.37 -6.46
C HIS A 233 4.09 19.84 -7.75
N PRO A 234 4.42 21.06 -8.23
CA PRO A 234 3.77 21.62 -9.41
C PRO A 234 3.98 20.71 -10.63
N GLY A 235 2.90 20.47 -11.37
CA GLY A 235 2.90 19.60 -12.55
C GLY A 235 2.65 18.12 -12.26
N VAL A 236 2.71 17.69 -11.01
CA VAL A 236 2.36 16.33 -10.58
C VAL A 236 0.87 16.25 -10.26
N THR A 237 0.22 15.21 -10.76
CA THR A 237 -1.16 14.88 -10.40
C THR A 237 -1.17 13.87 -9.26
N PHE A 238 -1.93 14.17 -8.21
CA PHE A 238 -2.19 13.24 -7.13
C PHE A 238 -3.59 12.63 -7.26
N GLY A 239 -3.64 11.30 -7.35
CA GLY A 239 -4.87 10.52 -7.22
C GLY A 239 -5.14 10.18 -5.77
N PHE A 240 -6.41 9.96 -5.43
CA PHE A 240 -6.80 9.56 -4.09
C PHE A 240 -7.82 8.43 -4.16
N HIS A 241 -7.46 7.26 -3.65
CA HIS A 241 -8.32 6.09 -3.69
C HIS A 241 -8.85 5.78 -2.30
N VAL A 242 -10.18 5.87 -2.14
CA VAL A 242 -10.89 5.45 -0.93
C VAL A 242 -11.70 4.22 -1.25
N CYS A 243 -11.47 3.12 -0.53
CA CYS A 243 -12.22 1.87 -0.67
C CYS A 243 -12.59 1.27 0.68
N ARG A 244 -13.44 0.25 0.62
CA ARG A 244 -13.99 -0.48 1.78
C ARG A 244 -13.10 -1.64 2.25
N GLY A 245 -11.84 -1.66 1.80
CA GLY A 245 -10.98 -2.83 1.81
C GLY A 245 -11.38 -3.83 0.71
N ASN A 246 -10.38 -4.49 0.12
CA ASN A 246 -10.60 -5.58 -0.82
C ASN A 246 -9.59 -6.71 -0.55
N GLN A 247 -10.08 -7.90 -0.22
CA GLN A 247 -9.25 -9.09 -0.04
C GLN A 247 -9.94 -10.30 -0.68
N GLY A 248 -9.47 -10.70 -1.87
CA GLY A 248 -10.06 -11.81 -2.61
C GLY A 248 -11.55 -11.60 -2.91
N SER A 249 -11.91 -10.39 -3.37
CA SER A 249 -13.28 -9.96 -3.66
C SER A 249 -14.20 -9.85 -2.43
N ARG A 250 -13.63 -9.81 -1.23
CA ARG A 250 -14.35 -9.51 0.02
C ARG A 250 -14.11 -8.09 0.47
N TRP A 251 -15.07 -7.50 1.16
CA TRP A 251 -14.96 -6.17 1.77
C TRP A 251 -14.84 -6.26 3.30
N LEU A 252 -14.14 -5.30 3.90
CA LEU A 252 -13.92 -5.24 5.35
C LEU A 252 -15.00 -4.41 6.05
N THR A 253 -15.54 -3.39 5.39
CA THR A 253 -16.54 -2.49 5.97
C THR A 253 -17.72 -2.28 5.05
N ALA A 254 -18.93 -2.34 5.61
CA ALA A 254 -20.14 -1.93 4.91
C ALA A 254 -20.24 -0.39 4.82
N GLY A 255 -20.95 0.11 3.81
CA GLY A 255 -21.23 1.53 3.63
C GLY A 255 -22.45 1.74 2.76
#